data_AF-A0A7J6Q6G5-F1
#
_entry.id   AF-A0A7J6Q6G5-F1
#
_cell.length_a   1.000
_cell.length_b   1.000
_cell.length_c   1.000
_cell.angle_alpha   90.00
_cell.angle_beta   90.00
_cell.angle_gamma   90.00
#
_symmetry.space_group_name_H-M   'P 1'
#
loop_
_entity.id
_entity.type
_entity.pdbx_description
1 polymer ?
#
loop_
_entity_poly.entity_id
_entity_poly.type
_entity_poly.pdbx_seq_one_letter_code
_entity_poly.pdbx_strand_id
1 'polypeptide(L)'
;MFSTITSSTTTILDKDTSSPTSSCHSTAASYCCSTPTSSDSLEYYYNDARRQEVEQCMVILDWDDTIVPTKVLIDQGGKLTLSSVYTSVVEAFLTLLLQLTKGNVCVLSSSTEGWVRESCALYLPRVLPLLDEVQVVH
;
A
#
# COMPACT_ATOMS: atom_id res chain seq x y z
N MET A 1 -8.68 8.78 45.18
CA MET A 1 -9.63 9.80 44.72
C MET A 1 -9.95 9.48 43.27
N PHE A 2 -11.18 9.02 43.01
CA PHE A 2 -11.65 8.67 41.68
C PHE A 2 -12.20 9.93 40.99
N SER A 3 -11.79 10.18 39.75
CA SER A 3 -12.30 11.27 38.92
C SER A 3 -13.10 10.71 37.74
N THR A 4 -14.28 11.29 37.58
CA THR A 4 -15.44 10.89 36.80
C THR A 4 -15.24 11.07 35.29
N ILE A 5 -15.70 10.09 34.51
CA ILE A 5 -15.81 10.13 33.05
C ILE A 5 -17.16 10.76 32.67
N THR A 6 -17.15 11.80 31.86
CA THR A 6 -18.36 12.37 31.23
C THR A 6 -18.51 11.85 29.80
N SER A 7 -19.66 11.24 29.52
CA SER A 7 -20.04 10.69 28.23
C SER A 7 -20.76 11.74 27.39
N SER A 8 -20.45 11.84 26.09
CA SER A 8 -21.14 12.72 25.14
C SER A 8 -21.83 11.87 24.08
N THR A 9 -23.17 11.95 24.07
CA THR A 9 -24.05 11.32 23.09
C THR A 9 -24.28 12.29 21.93
N THR A 10 -24.09 11.84 20.69
CA THR A 10 -24.49 12.58 19.49
C THR A 10 -25.36 11.69 18.60
N THR A 11 -26.58 12.15 18.39
CA THR A 11 -27.61 11.64 17.48
C THR A 11 -27.39 12.18 16.07
N ILE A 12 -27.45 11.35 15.02
CA ILE A 12 -27.79 11.80 13.66
C ILE A 12 -28.74 10.79 13.00
N LEU A 13 -29.84 11.33 12.49
CA LEU A 13 -30.97 10.70 11.79
C LEU A 13 -30.62 10.28 10.35
N ASP A 14 -31.33 9.25 9.90
CA ASP A 14 -31.49 8.79 8.53
C ASP A 14 -32.03 9.85 7.56
N LYS A 15 -31.63 9.75 6.28
CA LYS A 15 -32.46 10.16 5.14
C LYS A 15 -32.08 9.41 3.86
N ASP A 16 -32.97 8.49 3.46
CA ASP A 16 -33.11 7.97 2.09
C ASP A 16 -33.20 9.10 1.05
N THR A 17 -32.91 8.84 -0.23
CA THR A 17 -33.83 9.03 -1.38
C THR A 17 -33.08 8.94 -2.74
N SER A 18 -33.52 7.96 -3.56
CA SER A 18 -33.61 7.90 -5.04
C SER A 18 -32.39 8.14 -5.98
N SER A 19 -32.19 7.14 -6.84
CA SER A 19 -31.59 7.24 -8.19
C SER A 19 -32.44 8.08 -9.16
N PRO A 20 -31.80 8.67 -10.19
CA PRO A 20 -32.44 8.83 -11.49
C PRO A 20 -31.60 8.30 -12.66
N THR A 21 -32.33 7.76 -13.63
CA THR A 21 -31.92 7.35 -14.98
C THR A 21 -31.85 8.54 -15.94
N SER A 22 -30.95 8.50 -16.94
CA SER A 22 -31.02 9.11 -18.30
C SER A 22 -29.59 9.12 -18.88
N SER A 23 -29.27 8.50 -20.02
CA SER A 23 -29.72 8.65 -21.42
C SER A 23 -29.14 9.88 -22.14
N CYS A 24 -28.49 9.57 -23.29
CA CYS A 24 -28.19 10.34 -24.51
C CYS A 24 -27.15 11.49 -24.49
N HIS A 25 -26.05 11.36 -25.25
CA HIS A 25 -25.96 11.72 -26.69
C HIS A 25 -24.57 11.45 -27.29
N SER A 26 -24.58 10.92 -28.51
CA SER A 26 -23.43 10.65 -29.39
C SER A 26 -22.66 11.92 -29.76
N THR A 27 -21.32 11.84 -29.77
CA THR A 27 -20.49 12.68 -30.63
C THR A 27 -19.71 11.76 -31.55
N ALA A 28 -20.11 11.72 -32.82
CA ALA A 28 -19.45 10.92 -33.84
C ALA A 28 -18.10 11.57 -34.21
N ALA A 29 -17.00 10.97 -33.75
CA ALA A 29 -15.70 11.21 -34.36
C ALA A 29 -15.67 10.44 -35.69
N SER A 30 -15.84 11.16 -36.78
CA SER A 30 -15.63 10.68 -38.15
C SER A 30 -14.17 10.28 -38.32
N TYR A 31 -13.89 8.98 -38.20
CA TYR A 31 -12.64 8.39 -38.66
C TYR A 31 -12.94 7.58 -39.92
N CYS A 32 -12.37 8.03 -41.04
CA CYS A 32 -12.27 7.25 -42.28
C CYS A 32 -11.57 5.93 -41.96
N CYS A 33 -12.33 4.85 -41.81
CA CYS A 33 -11.77 3.53 -41.53
C CYS A 33 -11.50 2.81 -42.86
N SER A 34 -10.29 2.99 -43.37
CA SER A 34 -9.70 2.02 -44.30
C SER A 34 -9.59 0.70 -43.53
N THR A 35 -10.35 -0.31 -43.93
CA THR A 35 -10.33 -1.63 -43.30
C THR A 35 -8.93 -2.22 -43.40
N PRO A 36 -8.24 -2.49 -42.27
CA PRO A 36 -6.99 -3.23 -42.30
C PRO A 36 -7.28 -4.64 -42.79
N THR A 37 -6.52 -5.10 -43.79
CA THR A 37 -6.51 -6.50 -44.22
C THR A 37 -6.19 -7.39 -43.02
N SER A 38 -7.04 -8.40 -42.80
CA SER A 38 -7.23 -9.18 -41.57
C SER A 38 -6.02 -9.94 -40.99
N SER A 39 -4.83 -9.84 -41.60
CA SER A 39 -3.62 -10.49 -41.11
C SER A 39 -2.79 -9.57 -40.20
N ASP A 40 -2.83 -8.26 -40.44
CA ASP A 40 -1.97 -7.26 -39.75
C ASP A 40 -2.59 -6.82 -38.40
N SER A 41 -3.91 -6.88 -38.29
CA SER A 41 -4.67 -6.51 -37.10
C SER A 41 -4.55 -7.54 -35.97
N LEU A 42 -4.43 -8.83 -36.29
CA LEU A 42 -4.21 -9.88 -35.31
C LEU A 42 -2.79 -9.81 -34.74
N GLU A 43 -1.79 -9.52 -35.58
CA GLU A 43 -0.40 -9.37 -35.14
C GLU A 43 -0.23 -8.17 -34.20
N TYR A 44 -0.95 -7.06 -34.44
CA TYR A 44 -1.00 -5.93 -33.51
C TYR A 44 -1.61 -6.30 -32.14
N TYR A 45 -2.73 -7.04 -32.11
CA TYR A 45 -3.33 -7.54 -30.86
C TYR A 45 -2.43 -8.54 -30.11
N TYR A 46 -1.73 -9.41 -30.83
CA TYR A 46 -0.77 -10.34 -30.23
C TYR A 46 0.49 -9.63 -29.72
N ASN A 47 0.91 -8.56 -30.36
CA ASN A 47 2.04 -7.75 -29.94
C ASN A 47 1.70 -6.84 -28.75
N ASP A 48 0.46 -6.35 -28.63
CA ASP A 48 -0.01 -5.59 -27.46
C ASP A 48 -0.05 -6.46 -26.20
N ALA A 49 -0.51 -7.72 -26.33
CA ALA A 49 -0.46 -8.72 -25.26
C ALA A 49 0.98 -9.14 -24.87
N ARG A 50 1.97 -8.95 -25.75
CA ARG A 50 3.40 -9.20 -25.47
C ARG A 50 4.16 -7.93 -25.05
N ARG A 51 3.56 -6.75 -25.21
CA ARG A 51 4.10 -5.42 -24.86
C ARG A 51 3.61 -4.89 -23.52
N GLN A 52 2.82 -5.65 -22.76
CA GLN A 52 2.88 -5.53 -21.31
C GLN A 52 4.25 -6.05 -20.85
N GLU A 53 5.32 -5.30 -21.17
CA GLU A 53 6.43 -5.13 -20.25
C GLU A 53 5.77 -4.83 -18.92
N VAL A 54 5.77 -5.84 -18.04
CA VAL A 54 5.12 -5.76 -16.73
C VAL A 54 5.58 -4.45 -16.11
N GLU A 55 4.67 -3.46 -16.02
CA GLU A 55 5.04 -2.16 -15.50
C GLU A 55 5.79 -2.37 -14.19
N GLN A 56 7.05 -1.94 -14.16
CA GLN A 56 7.92 -2.22 -13.03
C GLN A 56 7.47 -1.34 -11.86
N CYS A 57 6.65 -1.89 -10.98
CA CYS A 57 6.16 -1.21 -9.80
C CYS A 57 7.25 -1.16 -8.73
N MET A 58 7.56 0.04 -8.22
CA MET A 58 8.36 0.23 -7.02
C MET A 58 7.42 0.62 -5.88
N VAL A 59 7.57 -0.04 -4.72
CA VAL A 59 6.82 0.31 -3.52
C VAL A 59 7.76 1.03 -2.55
N ILE A 60 7.37 2.23 -2.14
CA ILE A 60 8.08 3.02 -1.14
C ILE A 60 7.24 3.01 0.14
N LEU A 61 7.84 2.56 1.23
CA LEU A 61 7.21 2.45 2.54
C LEU A 61 7.90 3.42 3.50
N ASP A 62 7.12 4.26 4.15
CA ASP A 62 7.61 4.96 5.34
C ASP A 62 7.71 3.98 6.52
N TRP A 63 8.72 4.14 7.37
CA TRP A 63 8.96 3.28 8.53
C TRP A 63 8.30 3.83 9.80
N ASP A 64 8.58 5.09 10.13
CA ASP A 64 8.30 5.70 11.42
C ASP A 64 6.83 6.11 11.56
N ASP A 65 6.14 5.54 12.55
CA ASP A 65 4.69 5.66 12.75
C ASP A 65 3.81 5.11 11.63
N THR A 66 4.41 4.46 10.63
CA THR A 66 3.70 3.73 9.55
C THR A 66 3.80 2.22 9.77
N ILE A 67 5.02 1.67 9.86
CA ILE A 67 5.28 0.23 10.09
C ILE A 67 5.64 -0.05 11.55
N VAL A 68 6.33 0.88 12.19
CA VAL A 68 6.68 0.80 13.62
C VAL A 68 6.03 1.99 14.32
N PRO A 69 5.23 1.78 15.39
CA PRO A 69 4.59 2.89 16.11
C PRO A 69 5.59 3.62 17.02
N THR A 70 6.58 4.27 16.42
CA THR A 70 7.74 4.89 17.06
C THR A 70 7.34 5.93 18.11
N LYS A 71 6.33 6.77 17.85
CA LYS A 71 5.80 7.73 18.83
C LYS A 71 5.28 7.04 20.09
N VAL A 72 4.47 5.99 19.91
CA VAL A 72 3.92 5.21 21.04
C VAL A 72 5.04 4.52 21.81
N LEU A 73 6.05 4.01 21.11
CA LEU A 73 7.26 3.44 21.71
C LEU A 73 7.99 4.47 22.58
N ILE A 74 8.23 5.67 22.06
CA ILE A 74 8.92 6.75 22.78
C ILE A 74 8.10 7.18 24.00
N ASP A 75 6.80 7.38 23.86
CA ASP A 75 5.90 7.77 24.95
C ASP A 75 5.87 6.73 26.10
N GLN A 76 6.11 5.47 25.78
CA GLN A 76 6.20 4.37 26.75
C GLN A 76 7.64 4.07 27.20
N GLY A 77 8.61 4.91 26.85
CA GLY A 77 10.02 4.73 27.20
C GLY A 77 10.65 3.46 26.63
N GLY A 78 10.26 3.08 25.41
CA GLY A 78 10.76 1.92 24.68
C GLY A 78 10.18 0.56 25.12
N LYS A 79 9.19 0.56 26.02
CA LYS A 79 8.63 -0.66 26.66
C LYS A 79 7.40 -1.23 25.96
N LEU A 80 7.09 -0.80 24.74
CA LEU A 80 5.93 -1.31 24.01
C LEU A 80 6.19 -2.76 23.56
N THR A 81 5.30 -3.66 23.94
CA THR A 81 5.24 -5.01 23.37
C THR A 81 4.23 -5.02 22.24
N LEU A 82 4.70 -5.22 21.01
CA LEU A 82 3.81 -5.41 19.86
C LEU A 82 3.09 -6.77 19.98
N SER A 83 1.80 -6.79 19.62
CA SER A 83 1.03 -8.03 19.66
C SER A 83 1.56 -9.02 18.60
N SER A 84 1.47 -10.32 18.89
CA SER A 84 1.87 -11.36 17.92
C SER A 84 1.12 -11.22 16.59
N VAL A 85 -0.15 -10.82 16.64
CA VAL A 85 -0.98 -10.52 15.46
C VAL A 85 -0.35 -9.40 14.64
N TYR A 86 -0.01 -8.27 15.27
CA TYR A 86 0.62 -7.15 14.57
C TYR A 86 1.93 -7.56 13.90
N THR A 87 2.83 -8.21 14.66
CA THR A 87 4.13 -8.65 14.12
C THR A 87 3.97 -9.61 12.93
N SER A 88 2.99 -10.50 12.98
CA SER A 88 2.71 -11.45 11.88
C SER A 88 2.11 -10.75 10.66
N VAL A 89 1.27 -9.73 10.85
CA VAL A 89 0.70 -8.95 9.75
C VAL A 89 1.80 -8.16 9.04
N VAL A 90 2.71 -7.51 9.78
CA VAL A 90 3.81 -6.75 9.17
C VAL A 90 4.73 -7.67 8.36
N GLU A 91 5.10 -8.83 8.91
CA GLU A 91 5.91 -9.82 8.20
C GLU A 91 5.24 -10.32 6.92
N ALA A 92 3.95 -10.70 7.00
CA ALA A 92 3.21 -11.18 5.85
C ALA A 92 3.04 -10.09 4.78
N PHE A 93 2.79 -8.85 5.20
CA PHE A 93 2.67 -7.69 4.32
C PHE A 93 3.96 -7.44 3.55
N LEU A 94 5.12 -7.36 4.24
CA LEU A 94 6.39 -7.10 3.58
C LEU A 94 6.81 -8.26 2.67
N THR A 95 6.59 -9.51 3.10
CA THR A 95 6.83 -10.71 2.28
C THR A 95 6.01 -10.67 0.99
N LEU A 96 4.73 -10.31 1.08
CA LEU A 96 3.86 -10.20 -0.08
C LEU A 96 4.32 -9.09 -1.03
N LEU A 97 4.71 -7.93 -0.51
CA LEU A 97 5.23 -6.83 -1.33
C LEU A 97 6.50 -7.23 -2.07
N LEU A 98 7.45 -7.87 -1.39
CA LEU A 98 8.68 -8.37 -2.01
C LEU A 98 8.35 -9.36 -3.15
N GLN A 99 7.40 -10.27 -2.94
CA GLN A 99 6.98 -11.22 -3.98
C GLN A 99 6.31 -10.54 -5.17
N LEU A 100 5.35 -9.63 -4.94
CA LEU A 100 4.58 -8.97 -6.00
C LEU A 100 5.43 -8.00 -6.82
N THR A 101 6.39 -7.34 -6.18
CA THR A 101 7.26 -6.35 -6.82
C THR A 101 8.60 -6.92 -7.29
N LYS A 102 8.82 -8.23 -7.10
CA LYS A 102 10.10 -8.91 -7.39
C LYS A 102 11.29 -8.23 -6.68
N GLY A 103 11.10 -7.87 -5.41
CA GLY A 103 12.10 -7.22 -4.58
C GLY A 103 12.21 -5.70 -4.76
N ASN A 104 11.35 -5.07 -5.56
CA ASN A 104 11.40 -3.63 -5.80
C ASN A 104 10.67 -2.84 -4.68
N VAL A 105 11.18 -3.01 -3.45
CA VAL A 105 10.67 -2.36 -2.24
C VAL A 105 11.76 -1.48 -1.65
N CYS A 106 11.40 -0.24 -1.33
CA CYS A 106 12.23 0.73 -0.63
C CYS A 106 11.57 1.12 0.68
N VAL A 107 12.32 1.07 1.78
CA VAL A 107 11.92 1.60 3.08
C VAL A 107 12.62 2.94 3.28
N LEU A 108 11.82 3.97 3.52
CA LEU A 108 12.25 5.31 3.86
C LEU A 108 12.03 5.53 5.36
N SER A 109 13.00 6.11 6.05
CA SER A 109 12.87 6.53 7.44
C SER A 109 13.44 7.92 7.60
N SER A 110 12.80 8.77 8.41
CA SER A 110 13.36 10.09 8.76
C SER A 110 14.36 10.04 9.92
N SER A 111 14.62 8.83 10.42
CA SER A 111 15.50 8.57 11.56
C SER A 111 16.93 8.27 11.10
N THR A 112 17.85 8.23 12.06
CA THR A 112 19.27 7.98 11.80
C THR A 112 19.52 6.61 11.15
N GLU A 113 20.64 6.51 10.43
CA GLU A 113 21.12 5.24 9.88
C GLU A 113 21.14 4.12 10.94
N GLY A 114 20.70 2.92 10.55
CA GLY A 114 20.61 1.76 11.44
C GLY A 114 19.28 1.64 12.18
N TRP A 115 18.51 2.73 12.33
CA TRP A 115 17.26 2.72 13.10
C TRP A 115 16.25 1.65 12.65
N VAL A 116 16.05 1.49 11.33
CA VAL A 116 15.13 0.50 10.76
C VAL A 116 15.53 -0.92 11.19
N ARG A 117 16.83 -1.25 11.12
CA ARG A 117 17.35 -2.57 11.45
C ARG A 117 17.31 -2.84 12.96
N GLU A 118 17.69 -1.85 13.77
CA GLU A 118 17.66 -1.94 15.23
C GLU A 118 16.23 -2.10 15.77
N SER A 119 15.30 -1.28 15.29
CA SER A 119 13.89 -1.38 15.66
C SER A 119 13.27 -2.71 15.20
N CYS A 120 13.65 -3.23 14.02
CA CYS A 120 13.30 -4.59 13.61
C CYS A 120 13.82 -5.65 14.59
N ALA A 121 15.09 -5.60 14.96
CA ALA A 121 15.68 -6.58 15.88
C ALA A 121 14.97 -6.61 17.24
N LEU A 122 14.51 -5.46 17.71
CA LEU A 122 13.82 -5.32 19.00
C LEU A 122 12.34 -5.68 18.93
N TYR A 123 11.62 -5.22 17.92
CA TYR A 123 10.15 -5.22 17.91
C TYR A 123 9.54 -6.12 16.82
N LEU A 124 10.28 -6.38 15.74
CA LEU A 124 9.83 -7.15 14.58
C LEU A 124 10.90 -8.16 14.12
N PRO A 125 11.39 -9.07 14.99
CA PRO A 125 12.56 -9.89 14.70
C PRO A 125 12.40 -10.83 13.49
N ARG A 126 11.16 -11.20 13.14
CA ARG A 126 10.86 -11.98 11.94
C ARG A 126 10.93 -11.18 10.63
N VAL A 127 10.83 -9.85 10.71
CA VAL A 127 10.98 -8.92 9.58
C VAL A 127 12.45 -8.64 9.31
N LEU A 128 13.31 -8.74 10.32
CA LEU A 128 14.74 -8.43 10.22
C LEU A 128 15.45 -9.10 9.02
N PRO A 129 15.25 -10.40 8.71
CA PRO A 129 15.87 -11.03 7.54
C PRO A 129 15.34 -10.49 6.21
N LEU A 130 14.09 -10.02 6.16
CA LEU A 130 13.50 -9.47 4.94
C LEU A 130 14.15 -8.14 4.54
N LEU A 131 14.77 -7.43 5.49
CA LEU A 131 15.51 -6.20 5.19
C LEU A 131 16.75 -6.44 4.32
N ASP A 132 17.23 -7.68 4.18
CA ASP A 132 18.32 -8.01 3.25
C ASP A 132 17.87 -7.92 1.78
N GLU A 133 16.55 -7.95 1.52
CA GLU A 133 15.95 -7.85 0.18
C GLU A 133 15.34 -6.46 -0.11
N VAL A 134 15.43 -5.53 0.86
CA VAL A 134 14.81 -4.20 0.78
C VAL A 134 15.89 -3.13 0.73
N GLN A 135 15.70 -2.11 -0.10
CA GLN A 135 16.53 -0.91 -0.04
C GLN A 135 16.10 -0.04 1.15
N VAL A 136 17.00 0.29 2.06
CA VAL A 136 16.71 1.20 3.18
C VAL A 136 17.38 2.56 2.93
N VAL A 137 16.60 3.64 3.05
CA VAL A 137 17.03 5.04 2.86
C VAL A 137 16.66 5.86 4.10
N HIS A 138 17.56 6.77 4.47
CA HIS A 138 17.45 7.67 5.62
C HIS A 138 17.53 9.14 5.20
#